data_AF-A0AAV0Y0W2-F1
#
_entry.id   AF-A0AAV0Y0W2-F1
#
_cell.length_a   1.000
_cell.length_b   1.000
_cell.length_c   1.000
_cell.angle_alpha   90.00
_cell.angle_beta   90.00
_cell.angle_gamma   90.00
#
_symmetry.space_group_name_H-M   'P 1'
#
loop_
_entity.id
_entity.type
_entity.pdbx_description
1 polymer ?
#
loop_
_entity_poly.entity_id
_entity_poly.type
_entity_poly.pdbx_seq_one_letter_code
_entity_poly.pdbx_strand_id
1 'polypeptide(L)'
;MNHIPYILNAAYCDTEKVLNILSLAKSNNDNYKTVCDLISNNKIKIPKLYRSIIMKLLRITPVTKKIVGEEFNNWLKSFLHTEVNTYVIIPDIAKRDYYDVLKFLKDGRGHISNRQNRLLADQCIYGYYLEIFFHHHCEERNKGNTNQTFKEIIEETFNITDTYGRVLQWVGRLWHEYKNIEKLSISIHRLYSHRTQIENLFKLYPELANDWKEPVTPTLNNIEDSLNNVNL
;
A
#
# COMPACT_ATOMS: atom_id res chain seq x y z
N MET A 1 12.65 -12.13 38.72
CA MET A 1 12.03 -10.80 38.90
C MET A 1 10.52 -10.96 38.73
N ASN A 2 9.75 -10.58 39.76
CA ASN A 2 8.32 -10.86 39.86
C ASN A 2 7.49 -9.92 38.95
N HIS A 3 7.22 -10.34 37.72
CA HIS A 3 6.39 -9.58 36.76
C HIS A 3 4.88 -9.63 37.07
N ILE A 4 4.43 -10.60 37.85
CA ILE A 4 3.00 -10.85 38.12
C ILE A 4 2.35 -9.71 38.92
N PRO A 5 2.94 -9.19 40.03
CA PRO A 5 2.35 -8.08 40.79
C PRO A 5 2.19 -6.80 39.95
N TYR A 6 3.13 -6.54 39.03
CA TYR A 6 3.08 -5.37 38.16
C TYR A 6 1.93 -5.45 37.14
N ILE A 7 1.74 -6.62 36.52
CA ILE A 7 0.68 -6.84 35.53
C ILE A 7 -0.70 -6.71 36.20
N LEU A 8 -0.86 -7.28 37.40
CA LEU A 8 -2.12 -7.19 38.16
C LEU A 8 -2.44 -5.75 38.55
N ASN A 9 -1.43 -5.00 39.02
CA ASN A 9 -1.61 -3.59 39.36
C ASN A 9 -1.99 -2.74 38.14
N ALA A 10 -1.35 -2.97 36.99
CA ALA A 10 -1.69 -2.28 35.74
C ALA A 10 -3.13 -2.59 35.29
N ALA A 11 -3.55 -3.86 35.36
CA ALA A 11 -4.92 -4.26 35.04
C ALA A 11 -5.96 -3.63 35.98
N TYR A 12 -5.64 -3.53 37.27
CA TYR A 12 -6.48 -2.85 38.25
C TYR A 12 -6.65 -1.36 37.92
N CYS A 13 -5.56 -0.63 37.70
CA CYS A 13 -5.61 0.79 37.32
C CYS A 13 -6.38 1.03 36.01
N ASP A 14 -6.22 0.14 35.02
CA ASP A 14 -6.96 0.25 33.76
C ASP A 14 -8.46 0.01 33.96
N THR A 15 -8.83 -0.95 34.83
CA THR A 15 -10.23 -1.21 35.18
C THR A 15 -10.87 -0.01 35.89
N GLU A 16 -10.16 0.60 36.83
CA GLU A 16 -10.63 1.78 37.57
C GLU A 16 -10.87 2.98 36.64
N LYS A 17 -9.94 3.23 35.70
CA LYS A 17 -10.11 4.27 34.66
C LYS A 17 -11.36 4.02 33.81
N VAL A 18 -11.60 2.78 33.42
CA VAL A 18 -12.78 2.41 32.64
C VAL A 18 -14.06 2.61 33.45
N LEU A 19 -14.07 2.22 34.72
CA LEU A 19 -15.21 2.42 35.60
C LEU A 19 -15.56 3.90 35.75
N ASN A 20 -14.56 4.76 35.90
CA ASN A 20 -14.74 6.21 35.98
C ASN A 20 -15.31 6.82 34.69
N ILE A 21 -14.86 6.35 33.52
CA ILE A 21 -15.43 6.79 32.23
C ILE A 21 -16.91 6.40 32.14
N LEU A 22 -17.26 5.17 32.53
CA LEU A 22 -18.62 4.67 32.45
C LEU A 22 -19.54 5.30 33.49
N SER A 23 -19.07 5.58 34.71
CA SER A 23 -19.86 6.24 35.74
C SER A 23 -20.21 7.68 35.36
N LEU A 24 -19.25 8.41 34.79
CA LEU A 24 -19.48 9.74 34.22
C LEU A 24 -20.53 9.68 33.10
N ALA A 25 -20.38 8.77 32.15
CA ALA A 25 -21.31 8.63 31.03
C ALA A 25 -22.73 8.20 31.48
N LYS A 26 -22.85 7.37 32.53
CA LYS A 26 -24.14 6.90 33.06
C LYS A 26 -24.92 7.99 33.80
N SER A 27 -24.26 9.04 34.27
CA SER A 27 -24.85 10.01 35.21
C SER A 27 -26.02 10.80 34.61
N ASN A 28 -25.90 11.26 33.35
CA ASN A 28 -26.98 11.90 32.60
C ASN A 28 -26.64 11.97 31.09
N ASN A 29 -27.60 12.39 30.26
CA ASN A 29 -27.44 12.44 28.80
C ASN A 29 -26.39 13.46 28.32
N ASP A 30 -26.20 14.58 29.03
CA ASP A 30 -25.22 15.60 28.64
C ASP A 30 -23.79 15.13 28.95
N ASN A 31 -23.59 14.44 30.06
CA ASN A 31 -22.34 13.78 30.42
C ASN A 31 -22.04 12.64 29.44
N TYR A 32 -23.05 11.86 29.03
CA TYR A 32 -22.88 10.84 27.99
C TYR A 32 -22.32 11.45 26.70
N LYS A 33 -22.93 12.53 26.20
CA LYS A 33 -22.46 13.23 24.99
C LYS A 33 -21.04 13.78 25.18
N THR A 34 -20.79 14.44 26.30
CA THR A 34 -19.48 15.01 26.63
C THR A 34 -18.39 13.94 26.65
N VAL A 35 -18.64 12.79 27.28
CA VAL A 35 -17.70 11.67 27.31
C VAL A 35 -17.46 11.12 25.90
N CYS A 36 -18.51 10.96 25.09
CA CYS A 36 -18.38 10.54 23.70
C CYS A 36 -17.51 11.50 22.88
N ASP A 37 -17.70 12.81 23.03
CA ASP A 37 -16.94 13.84 22.33
C ASP A 37 -15.46 13.85 22.77
N LEU A 38 -15.21 13.74 24.08
CA LEU A 38 -13.85 13.71 24.63
C LEU A 38 -13.08 12.45 24.18
N ILE A 39 -13.74 11.30 24.10
CA ILE A 39 -13.16 10.07 23.59
C ILE A 39 -12.88 10.20 22.08
N SER A 40 -13.85 10.72 21.32
CA SER A 40 -13.72 10.89 19.85
C SER A 40 -12.57 11.81 19.48
N ASN A 41 -12.34 12.85 20.28
CA ASN A 41 -11.24 13.80 20.11
C ASN A 41 -9.92 13.36 20.78
N ASN A 42 -9.80 12.09 21.22
CA ASN A 42 -8.64 11.54 21.92
C ASN A 42 -8.20 12.31 23.20
N LYS A 43 -9.10 13.11 23.81
CA LYS A 43 -8.84 13.80 25.09
C LYS A 43 -8.91 12.83 26.27
N ILE A 44 -9.75 11.80 26.18
CA ILE A 44 -9.77 10.67 27.11
C ILE A 44 -9.13 9.46 26.43
N LYS A 45 -8.06 8.93 27.03
CA LYS A 45 -7.42 7.69 26.56
C LYS A 45 -8.08 6.48 27.22
N ILE A 46 -8.78 5.68 26.41
CA ILE A 46 -9.28 4.37 26.86
C ILE A 46 -8.11 3.37 26.87
N PRO A 47 -7.90 2.61 27.95
CA PRO A 47 -6.90 1.56 27.97
C PRO A 47 -7.12 0.54 26.85
N LYS A 48 -6.01 0.09 26.23
CA LYS A 48 -6.05 -0.72 24.99
C LYS A 48 -6.94 -1.96 25.11
N LEU A 49 -6.88 -2.65 26.26
CA LEU A 49 -7.62 -3.88 26.52
C LEU A 49 -9.14 -3.70 26.43
N TYR A 50 -9.65 -2.54 26.88
CA TYR A 50 -11.09 -2.27 26.96
C TYR A 50 -11.61 -1.44 25.79
N ARG A 51 -10.71 -0.92 24.92
CA ARG A 51 -11.06 0.02 23.85
C ARG A 51 -12.20 -0.49 22.97
N SER A 52 -12.14 -1.74 22.50
CA SER A 52 -13.18 -2.28 21.61
C SER A 52 -14.55 -2.34 22.28
N ILE A 53 -14.60 -2.72 23.57
CA ILE A 53 -15.85 -2.87 24.31
C ILE A 53 -16.46 -1.51 24.58
N ILE A 54 -15.66 -0.55 25.06
CA ILE A 54 -16.13 0.80 25.39
C ILE A 54 -16.60 1.55 24.15
N MET A 55 -15.86 1.47 23.04
CA MET A 55 -16.28 2.10 21.78
C MET A 55 -17.61 1.53 21.28
N LYS A 56 -17.81 0.21 21.39
CA LYS A 56 -19.06 -0.45 21.03
C LYS A 56 -20.21 -0.04 21.95
N LEU A 57 -19.98 0.00 23.27
CA LEU A 57 -20.99 0.36 24.26
C LEU A 57 -21.47 1.80 24.09
N LEU A 58 -20.53 2.73 23.89
CA LEU A 58 -20.81 4.16 23.71
C LEU A 58 -21.19 4.52 22.26
N ARG A 59 -21.27 3.53 21.36
CA ARG A 59 -21.57 3.72 19.93
C ARG A 59 -20.66 4.76 19.26
N ILE A 60 -19.42 4.86 19.72
CA ILE A 60 -18.43 5.80 19.19
C ILE A 60 -17.80 5.12 17.99
N THR A 61 -17.95 5.74 16.82
CA THR A 61 -17.18 5.34 15.64
C THR A 61 -15.77 5.88 15.80
N PRO A 62 -14.72 5.04 15.75
CA PRO A 62 -13.36 5.54 15.81
C PRO A 62 -13.12 6.51 14.65
N VAL A 63 -12.90 7.79 14.99
CA VAL A 63 -12.36 8.75 14.03
C VAL A 63 -10.88 8.43 13.90
N THR A 64 -10.53 7.53 12.99
CA THR A 64 -9.14 7.41 12.57
C THR A 64 -8.80 8.70 11.84
N LYS A 65 -8.00 9.56 12.47
CA LYS A 65 -7.42 10.72 11.78
C LYS A 65 -6.70 10.16 10.56
N LYS A 66 -7.26 10.40 9.36
CA LYS A 66 -6.62 10.00 8.12
C LYS A 66 -5.39 10.88 7.98
N ILE A 67 -4.22 10.28 8.09
CA ILE A 67 -2.97 10.91 7.68
C ILE A 67 -3.05 11.17 6.17
N VAL A 68 -2.77 12.41 5.75
CA VAL A 68 -2.87 12.90 4.36
C VAL A 68 -1.72 13.87 4.07
N GLY A 69 -1.48 14.17 2.80
CA GLY A 69 -0.43 15.11 2.36
C GLY A 69 0.94 14.73 2.91
N GLU A 70 1.64 15.71 3.47
CA GLU A 70 3.01 15.55 4.00
C GLU A 70 3.11 14.53 5.14
N GLU A 71 2.11 14.45 6.02
CA GLU A 71 2.08 13.46 7.12
C GLU A 71 2.05 12.03 6.57
N PHE A 72 1.27 11.81 5.50
CA PHE A 72 1.20 10.52 4.83
C PHE A 72 2.45 10.23 3.99
N ASN A 73 3.00 11.23 3.30
CA ASN A 73 4.24 11.10 2.53
C ASN A 73 5.40 10.65 3.44
N ASN A 74 5.57 11.30 4.59
CA ASN A 74 6.60 10.94 5.57
C ASN A 74 6.37 9.56 6.18
N TRP A 75 5.11 9.20 6.46
CA TRP A 75 4.77 7.83 6.85
C TRP A 75 5.19 6.81 5.79
N LEU A 76 4.94 7.08 4.51
CA LEU A 76 5.32 6.19 3.40
C LEU A 76 6.85 6.11 3.26
N LYS A 77 7.55 7.25 3.30
CA LYS A 77 9.01 7.34 3.24
C LYS A 77 9.69 6.60 4.40
N SER A 78 9.04 6.45 5.56
CA SER A 78 9.58 5.69 6.69
C SER A 78 9.80 4.20 6.38
N PHE A 79 9.20 3.67 5.30
CA PHE A 79 9.42 2.31 4.84
C PHE A 79 10.50 2.20 3.75
N LEU A 80 11.08 3.31 3.27
CA LEU A 80 12.16 3.25 2.27
C LEU A 80 13.39 2.56 2.86
N HIS A 81 13.97 1.64 2.10
CA HIS A 81 15.29 1.09 2.41
C HIS A 81 16.37 1.75 1.55
N THR A 82 17.48 2.08 2.19
CA THR A 82 18.64 2.74 1.58
C THR A 82 19.48 1.79 0.72
N GLU A 83 19.30 0.48 0.85
CA GLU A 83 20.22 -0.54 0.27
C GLU A 83 19.54 -1.60 -0.61
N VAL A 84 18.36 -1.32 -1.19
CA VAL A 84 17.78 -2.24 -2.18
C VAL A 84 18.29 -1.86 -3.56
N ASN A 85 19.48 -2.37 -3.90
CA ASN A 85 20.02 -2.24 -5.25
C ASN A 85 19.50 -3.39 -6.11
N THR A 86 18.20 -3.38 -6.39
CA THR A 86 17.61 -4.30 -7.36
C THR A 86 17.72 -3.67 -8.74
N TYR A 87 18.84 -3.91 -9.41
CA TYR A 87 18.93 -3.66 -10.85
C TYR A 87 18.06 -4.71 -11.55
N VAL A 88 16.77 -4.43 -11.67
CA VAL A 88 15.89 -5.26 -12.47
C VAL A 88 15.94 -4.73 -13.89
N ILE A 89 16.56 -5.50 -14.77
CA ILE A 89 16.40 -5.33 -16.21
C ILE A 89 14.92 -5.60 -16.49
N ILE A 90 14.16 -4.53 -16.72
CA ILE A 90 12.79 -4.62 -17.22
C ILE A 90 12.93 -5.02 -18.69
N PRO A 91 12.57 -6.25 -19.10
CA PRO A 91 12.54 -6.56 -20.52
C PRO A 91 11.64 -5.55 -21.25
N ASP A 92 12.13 -5.02 -22.37
CA ASP A 92 11.35 -4.17 -23.28
C ASP A 92 10.28 -5.06 -23.96
N ILE A 93 9.14 -5.22 -23.28
CA ILE A 93 8.01 -6.04 -23.72
C ILE A 93 6.94 -5.18 -24.43
N ALA A 94 7.07 -3.86 -24.45
CA ALA A 94 6.15 -2.98 -25.18
C ALA A 94 6.11 -3.27 -26.71
N LYS A 95 7.08 -4.05 -27.21
CA LYS A 95 7.17 -4.51 -28.60
C LYS A 95 6.89 -6.01 -28.78
N ARG A 96 6.56 -6.74 -27.71
CA ARG A 96 6.35 -8.19 -27.75
C ARG A 96 4.86 -8.52 -27.84
N ASP A 97 4.55 -9.62 -28.51
CA ASP A 97 3.18 -10.03 -28.75
C ASP A 97 2.49 -10.62 -27.49
N TYR A 98 1.18 -10.85 -27.59
CA TYR A 98 0.36 -11.44 -26.53
C TYR A 98 0.96 -12.74 -25.95
N TYR A 99 1.57 -13.58 -26.79
CA TYR A 99 2.08 -14.89 -26.39
C TYR A 99 3.39 -14.78 -25.62
N ASP A 100 4.26 -13.84 -25.98
CA ASP A 100 5.48 -13.54 -25.25
C ASP A 100 5.19 -13.05 -23.83
N VAL A 101 4.22 -12.13 -23.68
CA VAL A 101 3.80 -11.64 -22.36
C VAL A 101 3.19 -12.78 -21.53
N LEU A 102 2.33 -13.60 -22.15
CA LEU A 102 1.71 -14.75 -21.51
C LEU A 102 2.76 -15.75 -21.01
N LYS A 103 3.80 -16.03 -21.82
CA LYS A 103 4.90 -16.92 -21.46
C LYS A 103 5.70 -16.36 -20.29
N PHE A 104 6.06 -15.08 -20.32
CA PHE A 104 6.75 -14.43 -19.21
C PHE A 104 5.97 -14.54 -17.89
N LEU A 105 4.66 -14.29 -17.91
CA LEU A 105 3.81 -14.39 -16.72
C LEU A 105 3.69 -15.84 -16.20
N LYS A 106 3.61 -16.82 -17.10
CA LYS A 106 3.63 -18.24 -16.74
C LYS A 106 4.92 -18.63 -16.03
N ASP A 107 6.06 -18.26 -16.60
CA ASP A 107 7.38 -18.59 -16.06
C ASP A 107 7.64 -17.84 -14.73
N GLY A 108 7.17 -16.59 -14.65
CA GLY A 108 7.25 -15.73 -13.47
C GLY A 108 6.38 -16.15 -12.27
N ARG A 109 5.44 -17.07 -12.47
CA ARG A 109 4.49 -17.52 -11.42
C ARG A 109 5.18 -18.04 -10.16
N GLY A 110 6.34 -18.69 -10.30
CA GLY A 110 7.13 -19.19 -9.15
C GLY A 110 7.55 -18.08 -8.20
N HIS A 111 7.98 -16.94 -8.76
CA HIS A 111 8.45 -15.77 -8.02
C HIS A 111 7.34 -15.09 -7.23
N ILE A 112 6.11 -15.13 -7.74
CA ILE A 112 4.94 -14.55 -7.07
C ILE A 112 4.10 -15.56 -6.29
N SER A 113 4.47 -16.84 -6.19
CA SER A 113 3.68 -17.86 -5.48
C SER A 113 4.26 -18.25 -4.11
N ASN A 114 5.57 -18.08 -3.87
CA ASN A 114 6.17 -18.31 -2.55
C ASN A 114 6.02 -17.10 -1.61
N ARG A 115 5.30 -17.25 -0.49
CA ARG A 115 4.90 -16.13 0.40
C ARG A 115 6.01 -15.58 1.31
N GLN A 116 7.06 -16.34 1.57
CA GLN A 116 7.96 -16.05 2.70
C GLN A 116 9.02 -14.97 2.45
N ASN A 117 9.37 -14.65 1.19
CA ASN A 117 10.43 -13.68 0.86
C ASN A 117 10.09 -12.82 -0.39
N ARG A 118 8.83 -12.37 -0.56
CA ARG A 118 8.49 -11.54 -1.73
C ARG A 118 8.95 -10.11 -1.51
N LEU A 119 9.89 -9.66 -2.32
CA LEU A 119 10.21 -8.24 -2.42
C LEU A 119 9.06 -7.53 -3.12
N LEU A 120 8.70 -6.34 -2.64
CA LEU A 120 7.66 -5.53 -3.27
C LEU A 120 8.01 -5.24 -4.74
N ALA A 121 9.30 -5.06 -5.04
CA ALA A 121 9.82 -4.91 -6.41
C ALA A 121 9.33 -6.01 -7.36
N ASP A 122 9.51 -7.28 -7.02
CA ASP A 122 9.08 -8.41 -7.88
C ASP A 122 7.56 -8.37 -8.14
N GLN A 123 6.79 -7.94 -7.14
CA GLN A 123 5.33 -7.83 -7.26
C GLN A 123 4.92 -6.64 -8.12
N CYS A 124 5.64 -5.52 -8.03
CA CYS A 124 5.48 -4.36 -8.91
C CYS A 124 5.73 -4.74 -10.37
N ILE A 125 6.85 -5.41 -10.65
CA ILE A 125 7.24 -5.84 -12.00
C ILE A 125 6.22 -6.81 -12.57
N TYR A 126 5.89 -7.87 -11.83
CA TYR A 126 4.89 -8.84 -12.27
C TYR A 126 3.53 -8.16 -12.50
N GLY A 127 3.13 -7.28 -11.58
CA GLY A 127 1.89 -6.52 -11.68
C GLY A 127 1.81 -5.63 -12.92
N TYR A 128 2.93 -5.01 -13.31
CA TYR A 128 3.01 -4.19 -14.52
C TYR A 128 2.83 -5.04 -15.78
N TYR A 129 3.48 -6.20 -15.86
CA TYR A 129 3.28 -7.12 -16.99
C TYR A 129 1.89 -7.74 -17.02
N LEU A 130 1.28 -7.95 -15.86
CA LEU A 130 -0.12 -8.38 -15.79
C LEU A 130 -1.07 -7.33 -16.35
N GLU A 131 -0.76 -6.04 -16.16
CA GLU A 131 -1.53 -4.95 -16.76
C GLU A 131 -1.36 -4.87 -18.28
N ILE A 132 -0.14 -5.01 -18.80
CA ILE A 132 0.11 -5.08 -20.24
C ILE A 132 -0.67 -6.26 -20.84
N PHE A 133 -0.58 -7.43 -20.20
CA PHE A 133 -1.31 -8.62 -20.62
C PHE A 133 -2.83 -8.40 -20.62
N PHE A 134 -3.37 -7.70 -19.61
CA PHE A 134 -4.78 -7.34 -19.56
C PHE A 134 -5.20 -6.52 -20.79
N HIS A 135 -4.42 -5.50 -21.16
CA HIS A 135 -4.71 -4.69 -22.33
C HIS A 135 -4.71 -5.52 -23.63
N HIS A 136 -3.69 -6.35 -23.85
CA HIS A 136 -3.66 -7.23 -25.02
C HIS A 136 -4.81 -8.25 -25.03
N HIS A 137 -5.15 -8.81 -23.87
CA HIS A 137 -6.29 -9.73 -23.75
C HIS A 137 -7.61 -9.05 -24.13
N CYS A 138 -7.81 -7.81 -23.70
CA CYS A 138 -8.98 -7.02 -24.11
C CYS A 138 -9.02 -6.80 -25.63
N GLU A 139 -7.88 -6.51 -26.26
CA GLU A 139 -7.80 -6.37 -27.72
C GLU A 139 -8.11 -7.68 -28.45
N GLU A 140 -7.51 -8.78 -28.04
CA GLU A 140 -7.75 -10.10 -28.64
C GLU A 140 -9.20 -10.56 -28.46
N ARG A 141 -9.81 -10.26 -27.32
CA ARG A 141 -11.23 -10.51 -27.08
C ARG A 141 -12.12 -9.67 -27.99
N ASN A 142 -11.79 -8.39 -28.19
CA ASN A 142 -12.52 -7.51 -29.10
C ASN A 142 -12.40 -7.94 -30.57
N LYS A 143 -11.28 -8.56 -30.96
CA LYS A 143 -11.09 -9.17 -32.29
C LYS A 143 -11.81 -10.52 -32.45
N GLY A 144 -12.33 -11.10 -31.36
CA GLY A 144 -12.95 -12.43 -31.37
C GLY A 144 -11.94 -13.59 -31.36
N ASN A 145 -10.66 -13.34 -31.07
CA ASN A 145 -9.61 -14.35 -31.05
C ASN A 145 -9.60 -15.17 -29.75
N THR A 146 -10.31 -14.72 -28.72
CA THR A 146 -10.48 -15.46 -27.46
C THR A 146 -11.86 -15.22 -26.86
N ASN A 147 -12.45 -16.29 -26.31
CA ASN A 147 -13.72 -16.25 -25.60
C ASN A 147 -13.54 -16.25 -24.07
N GLN A 148 -12.33 -16.52 -23.59
CA GLN A 148 -12.06 -16.60 -22.16
C GLN A 148 -12.12 -15.21 -21.50
N THR A 149 -12.69 -15.16 -20.31
CA THR A 149 -12.60 -13.97 -19.49
C THR A 149 -11.20 -13.82 -18.91
N PHE A 150 -10.78 -12.59 -18.63
CA PHE A 150 -9.47 -12.35 -18.01
C PHE A 150 -9.35 -13.06 -16.65
N LYS A 151 -10.46 -13.14 -15.91
CA LYS A 151 -10.56 -13.88 -14.65
C LYS A 151 -10.23 -15.36 -14.85
N GLU A 152 -10.83 -16.01 -15.85
CA GLU A 152 -10.55 -17.42 -16.17
C GLU A 152 -9.06 -17.64 -16.44
N ILE A 153 -8.45 -16.79 -17.27
CA ILE A 153 -7.01 -16.91 -17.56
C ILE A 153 -6.18 -16.72 -16.29
N ILE A 154 -6.49 -15.71 -15.49
CA ILE A 154 -5.77 -15.45 -14.24
C ILE A 154 -5.82 -16.65 -13.29
N GLU A 155 -7.00 -17.23 -13.09
CA GLU A 155 -7.21 -18.32 -12.14
C GLU A 155 -6.67 -19.65 -12.67
N GLU A 156 -6.91 -19.98 -13.95
CA GLU A 156 -6.51 -21.25 -14.54
C GLU A 156 -5.03 -21.28 -14.95
N THR A 157 -4.52 -20.18 -15.51
CA THR A 157 -3.15 -20.12 -16.06
C THR A 157 -2.13 -19.68 -15.02
N PHE A 158 -2.43 -18.61 -14.29
CA PHE A 158 -1.48 -18.04 -13.32
C PHE A 158 -1.72 -18.55 -11.90
N ASN A 159 -2.85 -19.21 -11.62
CA ASN A 159 -3.22 -19.72 -10.30
C ASN A 159 -3.09 -18.65 -9.21
N ILE A 160 -3.57 -17.46 -9.53
CA ILE A 160 -3.78 -16.37 -8.59
C ILE A 160 -5.26 -16.03 -8.58
N THR A 161 -5.78 -15.55 -7.46
CA THR A 161 -7.19 -15.13 -7.41
C THR A 161 -7.39 -13.84 -8.19
N ASP A 162 -8.57 -13.64 -8.80
CA ASP A 162 -8.91 -12.38 -9.48
C ASP A 162 -8.65 -11.14 -8.59
N THR A 163 -9.01 -11.25 -7.31
CA THR A 163 -8.78 -10.16 -6.34
C THR A 163 -7.28 -9.84 -6.19
N TYR A 164 -6.41 -10.85 -6.10
CA TYR A 164 -4.97 -10.62 -6.00
C TYR A 164 -4.38 -10.12 -7.33
N GLY A 165 -4.88 -10.61 -8.47
CA GLY A 165 -4.53 -10.10 -9.80
C GLY A 165 -4.77 -8.60 -9.94
N ARG A 166 -5.94 -8.12 -9.50
CA ARG A 166 -6.26 -6.68 -9.50
C ARG A 166 -5.34 -5.86 -8.59
N VAL A 167 -4.94 -6.40 -7.44
CA VAL A 167 -3.97 -5.75 -6.53
C VAL A 167 -2.60 -5.64 -7.20
N LEU A 168 -2.16 -6.71 -7.89
CA LEU A 168 -0.91 -6.71 -8.65
C LEU A 168 -0.96 -5.68 -9.79
N GLN A 169 -2.02 -5.66 -10.60
CA GLN A 169 -2.19 -4.67 -11.67
C GLN A 169 -2.14 -3.23 -11.12
N TRP A 170 -2.82 -2.97 -10.00
CA TRP A 170 -2.81 -1.66 -9.37
C TRP A 170 -1.40 -1.24 -8.94
N VAL A 171 -0.66 -2.11 -8.25
CA VAL A 171 0.70 -1.76 -7.79
C VAL A 171 1.67 -1.66 -8.97
N GLY A 172 1.46 -2.44 -10.04
CA GLY A 172 2.24 -2.39 -11.26
C GLY A 172 2.10 -1.07 -12.00
N ARG A 173 0.86 -0.59 -12.19
CA ARG A 173 0.61 0.76 -12.72
C ARG A 173 1.23 1.85 -11.87
N LEU A 174 1.06 1.75 -10.55
CA LEU A 174 1.62 2.70 -9.60
C LEU A 174 3.14 2.77 -9.71
N TRP A 175 3.81 1.62 -9.72
CA TRP A 175 5.27 1.54 -9.83
C TRP A 175 5.79 2.02 -11.18
N HIS A 176 5.07 1.77 -12.27
CA HIS A 176 5.47 2.26 -13.59
C HIS A 176 5.63 3.79 -13.62
N GLU A 177 4.72 4.51 -12.95
CA GLU A 177 4.76 5.97 -12.84
C GLU A 177 5.68 6.46 -11.69
N TYR A 178 5.70 5.74 -10.58
CA TYR A 178 6.39 6.09 -9.33
C TYR A 178 7.37 4.99 -8.92
N LYS A 179 8.50 4.94 -9.61
CA LYS A 179 9.49 3.86 -9.53
C LYS A 179 10.01 3.60 -8.12
N ASN A 180 10.17 4.63 -7.29
CA ASN A 180 10.68 4.46 -5.92
C ASN A 180 9.72 3.67 -5.00
N ILE A 181 8.49 3.37 -5.42
CA ILE A 181 7.57 2.47 -4.69
C ILE A 181 8.19 1.09 -4.46
N GLU A 182 9.01 0.57 -5.38
CA GLU A 182 9.62 -0.75 -5.24
C GLU A 182 10.57 -0.87 -4.03
N LYS A 183 11.11 0.27 -3.58
CA LYS A 183 12.07 0.39 -2.48
C LYS A 183 11.41 0.36 -1.10
N LEU A 184 10.08 0.27 -1.05
CA LEU A 184 9.34 0.21 0.20
C LEU A 184 9.42 -1.20 0.81
N SER A 185 9.89 -1.26 2.05
CA SER A 185 9.85 -2.45 2.90
C SER A 185 8.49 -2.61 3.57
N ILE A 186 7.46 -2.70 2.74
CA ILE A 186 6.07 -2.88 3.15
C ILE A 186 5.42 -3.97 2.31
N SER A 187 4.53 -4.77 2.90
CA SER A 187 3.79 -5.76 2.14
C SER A 187 2.80 -5.09 1.18
N ILE A 188 2.63 -5.68 -0.01
CA ILE A 188 1.65 -5.20 -1.00
C ILE A 188 0.24 -5.04 -0.42
N HIS A 189 -0.19 -5.92 0.50
CA HIS A 189 -1.50 -5.82 1.14
C HIS A 189 -1.62 -4.59 2.02
N ARG A 190 -0.56 -4.24 2.76
CA ARG A 190 -0.54 -3.05 3.62
C ARG A 190 -0.39 -1.78 2.79
N LEU A 191 0.32 -1.83 1.66
CA LEU A 191 0.33 -0.74 0.69
C LEU A 191 -1.08 -0.53 0.11
N TYR A 192 -1.71 -1.61 -0.36
CA TYR A 192 -3.04 -1.57 -0.97
C TYR A 192 -4.14 -1.15 0.01
N SER A 193 -4.02 -1.45 1.30
CA SER A 193 -4.98 -0.95 2.31
C SER A 193 -5.00 0.58 2.40
N HIS A 194 -3.96 1.26 1.90
CA HIS A 194 -3.85 2.71 1.82
C HIS A 194 -4.03 3.24 0.39
N ARG A 195 -4.56 2.44 -0.56
CA ARG A 195 -4.65 2.79 -1.99
C ARG A 195 -5.20 4.20 -2.26
N THR A 196 -6.29 4.57 -1.59
CA THR A 196 -6.95 5.86 -1.79
C THR A 196 -6.10 7.02 -1.27
N GLN A 197 -5.32 6.81 -0.20
CA GLN A 197 -4.42 7.83 0.31
C GLN A 197 -3.21 8.01 -0.60
N ILE A 198 -2.72 6.92 -1.20
CA ILE A 198 -1.62 6.93 -2.18
C ILE A 198 -2.07 7.64 -3.47
N GLU A 199 -3.22 7.26 -4.02
CA GLU A 199 -3.80 7.89 -5.20
C GLU A 199 -4.05 9.38 -4.96
N ASN A 200 -4.58 9.75 -3.79
CA ASN A 200 -4.78 11.14 -3.43
C ASN A 200 -3.46 11.87 -3.22
N LEU A 201 -2.43 11.23 -2.63
CA LEU A 201 -1.11 11.83 -2.46
C LEU A 201 -0.55 12.23 -3.83
N PHE A 202 -0.51 11.29 -4.77
CA PHE A 202 0.09 11.52 -6.08
C PHE A 202 -0.73 12.43 -6.99
N LYS A 203 -2.07 12.44 -6.84
CA LYS A 203 -2.95 13.31 -7.61
C LYS A 203 -3.02 14.74 -7.08
N LEU A 204 -3.07 14.92 -5.75
CA LEU A 204 -3.34 16.22 -5.13
C LEU A 204 -2.06 16.97 -4.72
N TYR A 205 -0.93 16.27 -4.59
CA TYR A 205 0.35 16.85 -4.17
C TYR A 205 1.46 16.47 -5.17
N PRO A 206 1.46 17.02 -6.40
CA PRO A 206 2.43 16.67 -7.44
C PRO A 206 3.88 16.90 -7.03
N GLU A 207 4.13 17.91 -6.20
CA GLU A 207 5.44 18.21 -5.61
C GLU A 207 5.97 17.05 -4.78
N LEU A 208 5.10 16.41 -3.98
CA LEU A 208 5.47 15.24 -3.19
C LEU A 208 5.57 14.00 -4.05
N ALA A 209 4.72 13.89 -5.09
CA ALA A 209 4.71 12.77 -6.03
C ALA A 209 6.01 12.66 -6.83
N ASN A 210 6.64 13.79 -7.16
CA ASN A 210 7.88 13.81 -7.93
C ASN A 210 9.05 13.12 -7.20
N ASP A 211 9.08 13.13 -5.87
CA ASP A 211 10.08 12.40 -5.08
C ASP A 211 10.02 10.87 -5.31
N TRP A 212 8.89 10.37 -5.81
CA TRP A 212 8.66 8.96 -6.03
C TRP A 212 8.97 8.50 -7.46
N LYS A 213 9.24 9.44 -8.37
CA LYS A 213 9.67 9.13 -9.74
C LYS A 213 11.14 8.69 -9.74
N GLU A 214 11.54 8.03 -10.83
CA GLU A 214 12.96 7.75 -11.06
C GLU A 214 13.75 9.08 -11.03
N PRO A 215 14.90 9.15 -10.34
CA PRO A 215 15.78 10.29 -10.51
C PRO A 215 16.16 10.35 -11.98
N VAL A 216 15.98 11.51 -12.61
CA VAL A 216 16.49 11.74 -13.97
C VAL A 216 18.00 11.60 -13.90
N THR A 217 18.52 10.40 -14.14
CA THR A 217 19.94 10.23 -14.40
C THR A 217 20.21 11.02 -15.67
N PRO A 218 21.09 12.04 -15.64
CA PRO A 218 21.48 12.71 -16.87
C PRO A 218 22.03 11.63 -17.80
N THR A 219 21.31 11.40 -18.89
CA THR A 219 21.77 10.53 -19.98
C THR A 219 23.12 11.07 -20.44
N LEU A 220 24.07 10.18 -20.72
CA LEU A 220 25.41 10.51 -21.21
C LEU A 220 25.39 11.49 -22.41
N ASN A 221 24.30 11.51 -23.17
CA ASN A 221 24.06 12.45 -24.28
C ASN A 221 24.03 13.93 -23.83
N ASN A 222 23.60 14.23 -22.60
CA ASN A 222 23.60 15.61 -22.07
C ASN A 222 24.97 16.06 -21.58
N ILE A 223 25.92 15.13 -21.36
CA ILE A 223 27.31 15.44 -20.97
C ILE A 223 28.12 15.79 -22.22
N GLU A 224 27.86 15.15 -23.37
CA GLU A 224 28.48 15.55 -24.64
C GLU A 224 28.05 16.96 -25.08
N ASP A 225 26.77 17.30 -24.94
CA ASP A 225 26.27 18.64 -25.28
C ASP A 225 26.77 19.75 -24.33
N SER A 226 27.08 19.42 -23.07
CA SER A 226 27.65 20.38 -22.12
C SER A 226 29.18 20.47 -22.20
N LEU A 227 29.89 19.44 -22.68
CA LEU A 227 31.32 19.52 -23.00
C LEU A 227 31.59 20.24 -24.34
N ASN A 228 30.67 20.16 -25.30
CA ASN A 228 30.79 20.84 -26.59
C ASN A 228 30.51 22.36 -26.52
N ASN A 229 29.76 22.81 -25.50
CA ASN A 229 29.47 24.24 -25.29
C ASN A 229 30.52 24.99 -24.43
N VAL A 230 31.55 24.29 -23.95
CA VAL A 230 32.67 24.91 -23.17
C VAL A 230 33.91 25.14 -24.07
N ASN A 231 33.90 24.67 -25.31
CA ASN A 231 35.00 24.81 -26.27
C ASN A 231 34.73 25.80 -27.43
N LEU A 232 33.90 26.82 -27.21
CA LEU A 232 33.72 27.96 -28.13
C LEU A 232 34.09 29.29 -27.46
#